data_AF-A0A7C5QVK1-F1
#
_entry.id   AF-A0A7C5QVK1-F1
#
_cell.length_a   1.000
_cell.length_b   1.000
_cell.length_c   1.000
_cell.angle_alpha   90.00
_cell.angle_beta   90.00
_cell.angle_gamma   90.00
#
_symmetry.space_group_name_H-M   'P 1'
#
loop_
_entity.id
_entity.type
_entity.pdbx_description
1 polymer ?
#
loop_
_entity_poly.entity_id
_entity_poly.type
_entity_poly.pdbx_seq_one_letter_code
_entity_poly.pdbx_strand_id
1 'polypeptide(L)'
;MTKQEILEWLDAEVQGYPLRVTGNECGQFITRLASRVVESDRNALVEAMREWITQRGERTLLAMNIATDLKLHELKPDIERFLEDVRTGKVFSPYYEEFIVPALKRIEADRTRRQTE
;
A
#
# COMPACT_ATOMS: atom_id res chain seq x y z
N MET A 1 -6.65 -16.03 -5.33
CA MET A 1 -5.18 -16.08 -5.14
C MET A 1 -4.88 -16.06 -3.65
N THR A 2 -3.86 -16.80 -3.23
CA THR A 2 -3.33 -16.74 -1.86
C THR A 2 -2.46 -15.50 -1.67
N LYS A 3 -2.21 -15.12 -0.41
CA LYS A 3 -1.28 -14.05 -0.04
C LYS A 3 0.08 -14.20 -0.74
N GLN A 4 0.63 -15.41 -0.72
CA GLN A 4 1.95 -15.72 -1.27
C GLN A 4 1.96 -15.54 -2.80
N GLU A 5 0.93 -16.03 -3.48
CA GLU A 5 0.79 -15.84 -4.94
C GLU A 5 0.68 -14.36 -5.31
N ILE A 6 -0.02 -13.55 -4.51
CA ILE A 6 -0.15 -12.11 -4.75
C ILE A 6 1.19 -11.40 -4.58
N LEU A 7 1.95 -11.73 -3.53
CA LEU A 7 3.28 -11.16 -3.28
C LEU A 7 4.23 -11.49 -4.42
N GLU A 8 4.33 -12.77 -4.78
CA GLU A 8 5.21 -13.24 -5.85
C GLU A 8 4.84 -12.62 -7.19
N TRP A 9 3.55 -12.55 -7.50
CA TRP A 9 3.07 -11.93 -8.72
C TRP A 9 3.40 -10.43 -8.76
N LEU A 10 3.04 -9.66 -7.73
CA LEU A 10 3.31 -8.22 -7.73
C LEU A 10 4.81 -7.92 -7.74
N ASP A 11 5.64 -8.69 -7.03
CA ASP A 11 7.09 -8.50 -7.07
C ASP A 11 7.68 -8.81 -8.44
N ALA A 12 7.22 -9.87 -9.12
CA ALA A 12 7.63 -10.17 -10.48
C ALA A 12 7.26 -9.04 -11.45
N GLU A 13 6.07 -8.46 -11.31
CA GLU A 13 5.62 -7.33 -12.13
C GLU A 13 6.46 -6.08 -11.89
N VAL A 14 6.85 -5.81 -10.64
CA VAL A 14 7.74 -4.67 -10.35
C VAL A 14 9.15 -4.90 -10.89
N GLN A 15 9.69 -6.12 -10.78
CA GLN A 15 11.01 -6.45 -11.31
C GLN A 15 11.05 -6.43 -12.84
N GLY A 16 9.96 -6.81 -13.49
CA GLY A 16 9.81 -6.76 -14.95
C GLY A 16 9.59 -5.34 -15.48
N TYR A 17 9.30 -4.36 -14.62
CA TYR A 17 9.04 -2.99 -15.02
C TYR A 17 10.35 -2.27 -15.40
N PRO A 18 10.42 -1.56 -16.55
CA PRO A 18 11.69 -0.99 -17.00
C PRO A 18 12.22 0.07 -16.03
N LEU A 19 13.47 -0.07 -15.58
CA LEU A 19 14.21 0.84 -14.69
C LEU A 19 14.22 2.32 -15.12
N ARG A 20 13.88 2.61 -16.38
CA ARG A 20 13.97 3.95 -17.00
C ARG A 20 12.67 4.76 -16.86
N VAL A 21 11.62 4.12 -16.37
CA VAL A 21 10.30 4.71 -16.17
C VAL A 21 10.26 5.30 -14.75
N THR A 22 9.64 6.47 -14.58
CA THR A 22 9.67 7.15 -13.29
C THR A 22 8.95 6.31 -12.22
N GLY A 23 9.41 6.33 -10.97
CA GLY A 23 8.83 5.51 -9.89
C GLY A 23 7.31 5.71 -9.71
N ASN A 24 6.79 6.87 -10.13
CA ASN A 24 5.37 7.20 -10.08
C ASN A 24 4.52 6.40 -11.10
N GLU A 25 5.04 6.16 -12.30
CA GLU A 25 4.37 5.38 -13.35
C GLU A 25 4.35 3.89 -13.01
N CYS A 26 5.45 3.37 -12.41
CA CYS A 26 5.49 2.02 -11.88
C CYS A 26 4.43 1.82 -10.78
N GLY A 27 4.34 2.74 -9.81
CA GLY A 27 3.35 2.67 -8.75
C GLY A 27 1.90 2.65 -9.26
N GLN A 28 1.57 3.48 -10.25
CA GLN A 28 0.24 3.50 -10.87
C GLN A 28 -0.07 2.19 -11.62
N PHE A 29 0.92 1.65 -12.34
CA PHE A 29 0.76 0.40 -13.07
C PHE A 29 0.46 -0.76 -12.11
N ILE A 30 1.26 -0.92 -11.07
CA ILE A 30 1.09 -2.00 -10.09
C ILE A 30 -0.21 -1.86 -9.31
N THR A 31 -0.62 -0.63 -8.99
CA THR A 31 -1.92 -0.38 -8.33
C THR A 31 -3.09 -0.81 -9.21
N ARG A 32 -3.01 -0.56 -10.52
CA ARG A 32 -4.02 -1.04 -11.48
C ARG A 32 -4.04 -2.56 -11.62
N LEU A 33 -2.89 -3.22 -11.43
CA LEU A 33 -2.85 -4.68 -11.37
C LEU A 33 -3.52 -5.19 -10.09
N ALA A 34 -3.16 -4.63 -8.94
CA ALA A 34 -3.76 -4.98 -7.65
C ALA A 34 -5.29 -4.77 -7.62
N SER A 35 -5.82 -3.78 -8.36
CA SER A 35 -7.26 -3.56 -8.47
C SER A 35 -8.01 -4.73 -9.13
N ARG A 36 -7.35 -5.57 -9.93
CA ARG A 36 -7.98 -6.77 -10.54
C ARG A 36 -8.20 -7.88 -9.52
N VAL A 37 -7.38 -7.88 -8.47
CA VAL A 37 -7.38 -8.93 -7.44
C VAL A 37 -8.24 -8.51 -6.23
N VAL A 38 -8.43 -7.21 -6.00
CA VAL A 38 -9.23 -6.73 -4.87
C VAL A 38 -10.69 -7.18 -4.92
N GLU A 39 -11.25 -7.43 -6.11
CA GLU A 39 -12.64 -7.88 -6.27
C GLU A 39 -12.82 -9.35 -5.86
N SER A 40 -11.85 -10.21 -6.15
CA SER A 40 -11.92 -11.65 -5.88
C SER A 40 -11.27 -12.06 -4.57
N ASP A 41 -10.18 -11.40 -4.19
CA ASP A 41 -9.24 -11.87 -3.17
C ASP A 41 -8.79 -10.76 -2.22
N ARG A 42 -9.71 -9.84 -1.89
CA ARG A 42 -9.45 -8.68 -1.02
C ARG A 42 -8.66 -9.00 0.24
N ASN A 43 -9.04 -10.05 0.96
CA ASN A 43 -8.37 -10.43 2.21
C ASN A 43 -6.92 -10.86 1.98
N ALA A 44 -6.66 -11.63 0.92
CA ALA A 44 -5.31 -12.04 0.58
C ALA A 44 -4.45 -10.85 0.15
N LEU A 45 -5.03 -9.89 -0.59
CA LEU A 45 -4.35 -8.64 -0.94
C LEU A 45 -4.03 -7.79 0.30
N VAL A 46 -4.96 -7.69 1.25
CA VAL A 46 -4.72 -7.01 2.53
C VAL A 46 -3.57 -7.65 3.28
N GLU A 47 -3.55 -8.98 3.42
CA GLU A 47 -2.43 -9.66 4.10
C GLU A 47 -1.09 -9.47 3.39
N ALA A 48 -1.09 -9.45 2.05
CA ALA A 48 0.11 -9.18 1.26
C ALA A 48 0.63 -7.75 1.48
N MET A 49 -0.25 -6.76 1.41
CA MET A 49 0.13 -5.36 1.64
C MET A 49 0.57 -5.12 3.09
N ARG A 50 -0.08 -5.77 4.07
CA ARG A 50 0.34 -5.72 5.48
C ARG A 50 1.77 -6.24 5.65
N GLU A 51 2.13 -7.32 4.96
CA GLU A 51 3.48 -7.84 4.99
C GLU A 51 4.48 -6.83 4.45
N TRP A 52 4.24 -6.24 3.27
CA TRP A 52 5.12 -5.22 2.71
C TRP A 52 5.27 -3.98 3.61
N ILE A 53 4.20 -3.54 4.28
CA ILE A 53 4.27 -2.43 5.25
C ILE A 53 5.11 -2.82 6.47
N THR A 54 4.91 -4.03 6.99
CA THR A 54 5.60 -4.52 8.19
C THR A 54 7.10 -4.70 7.96
N GLN A 55 7.49 -5.14 6.75
CA GLN A 55 8.88 -5.32 6.36
C GLN A 55 9.68 -4.01 6.33
N ARG A 56 9.01 -2.84 6.22
CA ARG A 56 9.64 -1.51 6.21
C ARG A 56 10.70 -1.35 5.10
N GLY A 57 10.54 -2.08 4.00
CA GLY A 57 11.47 -2.07 2.87
C GLY A 57 11.01 -1.18 1.72
N GLU A 58 11.64 -1.35 0.55
CA GLU A 58 11.38 -0.57 -0.67
C GLU A 58 9.91 -0.64 -1.14
N ARG A 59 9.20 -1.73 -0.81
CA ARG A 59 7.79 -1.94 -1.17
C ARG A 59 6.80 -1.24 -0.26
N THR A 60 7.23 -0.68 0.87
CA THR A 60 6.33 -0.09 1.88
C THR A 60 5.47 1.04 1.30
N LEU A 61 6.09 1.97 0.58
CA LEU A 61 5.37 3.11 -0.01
C LEU A 61 4.42 2.67 -1.14
N LEU A 62 4.80 1.65 -1.90
CA LEU A 62 3.94 1.06 -2.92
C LEU A 62 2.72 0.39 -2.28
N ALA A 63 2.92 -0.39 -1.22
CA ALA A 63 1.84 -1.01 -0.47
C ALA A 63 0.86 0.03 0.10
N MET A 64 1.38 1.15 0.59
CA MET A 64 0.57 2.27 1.06
C MET A 64 -0.25 2.93 -0.05
N ASN A 65 0.35 3.15 -1.23
CA ASN A 65 -0.36 3.69 -2.39
C ASN A 65 -1.49 2.76 -2.81
N ILE A 66 -1.22 1.45 -2.91
CA ILE A 66 -2.24 0.43 -3.20
C ILE A 66 -3.35 0.47 -2.15
N ALA A 67 -3.00 0.51 -0.86
CA ALA A 67 -3.97 0.57 0.23
C ALA A 67 -4.85 1.82 0.15
N THR A 68 -4.28 2.95 -0.24
CA THR A 68 -5.00 4.22 -0.37
C THR A 68 -5.93 4.21 -1.56
N ASP A 69 -5.42 3.85 -2.75
CA ASP A 69 -6.16 3.90 -4.01
C ASP A 69 -7.27 2.84 -4.06
N LEU A 70 -7.03 1.66 -3.46
CA LEU A 70 -8.01 0.58 -3.38
C LEU A 70 -8.85 0.59 -2.10
N LYS A 71 -8.67 1.60 -1.24
CA LYS A 71 -9.47 1.81 -0.02
C LYS A 71 -9.43 0.59 0.92
N LEU A 72 -8.24 0.07 1.17
CA LEU A 72 -8.00 -1.07 2.06
C LEU A 72 -7.96 -0.58 3.53
N HIS A 73 -9.12 -0.26 4.08
CA HIS A 73 -9.28 0.27 5.43
C HIS A 73 -8.72 -0.66 6.53
N GLU A 74 -8.62 -1.95 6.25
CA GLU A 74 -8.06 -2.98 7.11
C GLU A 74 -6.59 -2.74 7.46
N LEU A 75 -5.87 -1.99 6.61
CA LEU A 75 -4.46 -1.67 6.78
C LEU A 75 -4.23 -0.38 7.57
N LYS A 76 -5.30 0.33 7.94
CA LYS A 76 -5.18 1.59 8.67
C LYS A 76 -4.29 1.46 9.93
N PRO A 77 -4.49 0.48 10.83
CA PRO A 77 -3.67 0.36 12.03
C PRO A 77 -2.19 0.10 11.70
N ASP A 78 -1.92 -0.66 10.64
CA ASP A 78 -0.56 -0.96 10.18
C ASP A 78 0.15 0.31 9.67
N ILE A 79 -0.58 1.15 8.93
CA ILE A 79 -0.07 2.43 8.40
C ILE A 79 0.11 3.47 9.52
N GLU A 80 -0.79 3.52 10.51
CA GLU A 80 -0.64 4.40 11.69
C GLU A 80 0.61 4.03 12.49
N ARG A 81 0.84 2.73 12.71
CA ARG A 81 2.06 2.25 13.38
C ARG A 81 3.31 2.59 12.57
N PHE A 82 3.25 2.41 11.25
CA PHE A 82 4.35 2.80 10.38
C PHE A 82 4.65 4.31 10.47
N LEU A 83 3.63 5.17 10.50
CA LEU A 83 3.78 6.62 10.67
C LEU A 83 4.51 6.97 11.99
N GLU A 84 4.16 6.33 13.10
CA GLU A 84 4.84 6.53 14.38
C GLU A 84 6.33 6.13 14.31
N ASP A 85 6.62 5.02 13.65
CA ASP A 85 8.00 4.59 13.44
C ASP A 85 8.78 5.55 12.53
N VAL A 86 8.14 6.15 11.52
CA VAL A 86 8.75 7.19 10.67
C VAL A 86 9.01 8.47 11.46
N ARG A 87 8.04 8.93 12.26
CA ARG A 87 8.18 10.11 13.14
C ARG A 87 9.32 9.98 14.13
N THR A 88 9.52 8.78 14.66
CA THR A 88 10.62 8.47 15.58
C THR A 88 11.94 8.18 14.87
N GLY A 89 11.97 8.23 13.52
CA GLY A 89 13.17 8.01 12.71
C GLY A 89 13.68 6.57 12.70
N LYS A 90 12.85 5.59 13.08
CA LYS A 90 13.27 4.18 13.23
C LYS A 90 13.37 3.42 11.91
N VAL A 91 12.65 3.86 10.87
CA VAL A 91 12.46 3.07 9.64
C VAL A 91 12.74 3.86 8.37
N PHE A 92 12.20 5.07 8.28
CA PHE A 92 12.45 6.00 7.19
C PHE A 92 12.72 7.37 7.78
N SER A 93 13.30 8.27 6.97
CA SER A 93 13.46 9.67 7.34
C SER A 93 12.09 10.28 7.72
N PRO A 94 12.01 11.11 8.78
CA PRO A 94 10.78 11.81 9.16
C PRO A 94 10.13 12.61 8.02
N TYR A 95 10.91 13.01 7.01
CA TYR A 95 10.40 13.63 5.77
C TYR A 95 9.24 12.83 5.12
N TYR A 96 9.25 11.50 5.22
CA TYR A 96 8.21 10.68 4.62
C TYR A 96 6.83 10.84 5.27
N GLU A 97 6.75 11.44 6.46
CA GLU A 97 5.48 11.80 7.11
C GLU A 97 4.59 12.63 6.18
N GLU A 98 5.17 13.53 5.37
CA GLU A 98 4.45 14.40 4.44
C GLU A 98 3.62 13.61 3.40
N PHE A 99 4.01 12.38 3.10
CA PHE A 99 3.29 11.50 2.18
C PHE A 99 2.35 10.52 2.90
N ILE A 100 2.70 10.11 4.12
CA ILE A 100 1.96 9.11 4.89
C ILE A 100 0.67 9.70 5.49
N VAL A 101 0.74 10.91 6.04
CA VAL A 101 -0.41 11.56 6.69
C VAL A 101 -1.57 11.81 5.70
N PRO A 102 -1.34 12.34 4.49
CA PRO A 102 -2.41 12.48 3.50
C PRO A 102 -3.03 11.14 3.06
N ALA A 103 -2.21 10.09 2.93
CA ALA A 103 -2.69 8.75 2.57
C ALA A 103 -3.66 8.19 3.63
N LEU A 104 -3.30 8.29 4.92
CA LEU A 104 -4.17 7.91 6.03
C LEU A 104 -5.51 8.65 6.01
N LYS A 105 -5.50 9.97 5.82
CA LYS A 105 -6.73 10.78 5.75
C LYS A 105 -7.66 10.34 4.61
N ARG A 106 -7.12 9.97 3.45
CA ARG A 106 -7.90 9.48 2.31
C ARG A 106 -8.57 8.15 2.62
N ILE A 107 -7.84 7.23 3.26
CA ILE A 107 -8.39 5.95 3.72
C ILE A 107 -9.52 6.18 4.74
N GLU A 108 -9.43 7.17 5.62
CA GLU A 108 -10.48 7.48 6.59
C GLU A 108 -11.72 8.11 5.95
N ALA A 109 -11.55 9.13 5.11
CA ALA A 109 -12.64 9.92 4.55
C ALA A 109 -13.64 9.07 3.74
N ASP A 110 -13.16 8.03 3.06
CA ASP A 110 -14.00 7.15 2.27
C ASP A 110 -14.78 6.11 3.11
N ARG A 111 -14.28 5.75 4.29
CA ARG A 111 -15.01 4.87 5.21
C ARG A 111 -16.26 5.56 5.74
N THR A 112 -16.16 6.84 6.09
CA THR A 112 -17.28 7.62 6.64
C THR A 112 -18.42 7.79 5.62
N ARG A 113 -18.10 7.94 4.34
CA ARG A 113 -19.10 8.08 3.26
C ARG A 113 -19.93 6.80 3.04
N ARG A 114 -19.35 5.61 3.25
CA ARG A 114 -20.06 4.33 3.08
C ARG A 114 -20.91 3.90 4.27
N GLN A 115 -20.84 4.62 5.40
CA GLN A 115 -21.67 4.35 6.59
C GLN A 115 -22.93 5.22 6.67
N THR A 116 -23.12 6.14 5.71
CA THR A 116 -24.24 7.08 5.67
C THR A 116 -25.26 6.79 4.56
N GLU A 117 -25.10 5.69 3.83
CA GLU A 117 -26.01 5.16 2.80
C GLU A 117 -26.62 3.84 3.29
#